data_AF-A0A1F8T3L3-F1
#
_entry.id   AF-A0A1F8T3L3-F1
#
_cell.length_a   1.000
_cell.length_b   1.000
_cell.length_c   1.000
_cell.angle_alpha   90.00
_cell.angle_beta   90.00
_cell.angle_gamma   90.00
#
_symmetry.space_group_name_H-M   'P 1'
#
loop_
_entity.id
_entity.type
_entity.pdbx_description
1 polymer ?
#
loop_
_entity_poly.entity_id
_entity_poly.type
_entity_poly.pdbx_seq_one_letter_code
_entity_poly.pdbx_strand_id
1 'polypeptide(L)'
;MSEFYPLEQIDRIADFVRSKFNYHPQVGIILGSGLGALAASVEFATILQYNEIPEWPVSTVIGHQGYLVIGKFEGKEVIVMQGRVHYYEGYSIAQVVLPVRVLQRLGIEILIVTNAAGAVNPNFTPGDLMLITDHINLIGMAGLNP
;
A
#
# COMPACT_ATOMS: atom_id res chain seq x y z
N MET A 1 20.12 7.02 -1.69
CA MET A 1 18.79 6.43 -1.92
C MET A 1 18.41 6.71 -3.36
N SER A 2 17.81 5.77 -4.08
CA SER A 2 17.39 6.04 -5.47
C SER A 2 16.25 7.06 -5.46
N GLU A 3 16.43 8.18 -6.14
CA GLU A 3 15.38 9.20 -6.30
C GLU A 3 14.28 8.73 -7.25
N PHE A 4 14.58 7.74 -8.12
CA PHE A 4 13.67 7.23 -9.12
C PHE A 4 13.82 5.71 -9.31
N TYR A 5 12.74 5.07 -9.74
CA TYR A 5 12.75 3.67 -10.17
C TYR A 5 12.47 3.65 -11.68
N PRO A 6 13.42 3.18 -12.52
CA PRO A 6 13.18 2.97 -13.95
C PRO A 6 12.02 2.00 -14.19
N LEU A 7 11.31 2.18 -15.31
CA LEU A 7 10.18 1.31 -15.68
C LEU A 7 10.58 -0.17 -15.71
N GLU A 8 11.73 -0.51 -16.28
CA GLU A 8 12.23 -1.88 -16.33
C GLU A 8 12.36 -2.51 -14.93
N GLN A 9 12.80 -1.73 -13.95
CA GLN A 9 12.93 -2.21 -12.57
C GLN A 9 11.56 -2.46 -11.94
N ILE A 10 10.59 -1.58 -12.17
CA ILE A 10 9.20 -1.75 -11.71
C ILE A 10 8.57 -2.96 -12.38
N ASP A 11 8.79 -3.15 -13.69
CA ASP A 11 8.29 -4.28 -14.46
C ASP A 11 8.86 -5.60 -13.93
N ARG A 12 10.17 -5.67 -13.65
CA ARG A 12 10.78 -6.88 -13.05
C ARG A 12 10.16 -7.26 -11.71
N ILE A 13 9.87 -6.28 -10.85
CA ILE A 13 9.21 -6.53 -9.57
C ILE A 13 7.76 -6.99 -9.80
N ALA A 14 7.03 -6.34 -10.71
CA ALA A 14 5.68 -6.74 -11.07
C ALA A 14 5.62 -8.16 -11.65
N ASP A 15 6.54 -8.53 -12.53
CA ASP A 15 6.64 -9.86 -13.10
C ASP A 15 6.96 -10.92 -12.04
N PHE A 16 7.86 -10.61 -11.10
CA PHE A 16 8.12 -11.46 -9.95
C PHE A 16 6.84 -11.70 -9.15
N VAL A 17 6.12 -10.65 -8.78
CA VAL A 17 4.88 -10.76 -8.00
C VAL A 17 3.80 -11.52 -8.78
N ARG A 18 3.60 -11.20 -10.07
CA ARG A 18 2.65 -11.87 -10.97
C ARG A 18 2.92 -13.38 -11.07
N SER A 19 4.18 -13.80 -11.04
CA SER A 19 4.54 -15.22 -11.09
C SER A 19 4.07 -16.05 -9.90
N LYS A 20 3.62 -15.42 -8.81
CA LYS A 20 3.26 -16.09 -7.55
C LYS A 20 1.78 -16.44 -7.43
N PHE A 21 0.93 -15.92 -8.31
CA PHE A 21 -0.51 -16.11 -8.22
C PHE A 21 -1.14 -16.20 -9.61
N ASN A 22 -2.35 -16.77 -9.68
CA ASN A 22 -3.10 -16.93 -10.93
C ASN A 22 -4.48 -16.25 -10.83
N TYR A 23 -4.45 -14.96 -10.50
CA TYR A 23 -5.61 -14.07 -10.39
C TYR A 23 -5.39 -12.87 -11.31
N HIS A 24 -6.46 -12.16 -11.65
CA HIS A 24 -6.43 -10.90 -12.40
C HIS A 24 -7.13 -9.81 -11.58
N PRO A 25 -6.57 -9.45 -10.40
CA PRO A 25 -7.17 -8.48 -9.52
C PRO A 25 -7.22 -7.10 -10.19
N GLN A 26 -8.37 -6.43 -10.08
CA GLN A 26 -8.55 -5.06 -10.57
C GLN A 26 -8.53 -4.03 -9.42
N VAL A 27 -8.60 -4.50 -8.17
CA VAL A 27 -8.68 -3.67 -6.97
C VAL A 27 -7.47 -3.92 -6.07
N GLY A 28 -6.72 -2.86 -5.77
CA GLY A 28 -5.67 -2.82 -4.78
C GLY A 28 -6.16 -2.15 -3.50
N ILE A 29 -5.78 -2.68 -2.34
CA ILE A 29 -6.16 -2.12 -1.04
C ILE A 29 -4.91 -1.93 -0.19
N ILE A 30 -4.65 -0.70 0.27
CA ILE A 30 -3.55 -0.40 1.19
C ILE A 30 -4.11 -0.23 2.60
N LEU A 31 -3.78 -1.18 3.48
CA LEU A 31 -4.22 -1.18 4.87
C LEU A 31 -3.33 -0.28 5.71
N GLY A 32 -3.96 0.68 6.37
CA GLY A 32 -3.33 1.52 7.37
C GLY A 32 -3.37 0.91 8.77
N SER A 33 -2.85 1.69 9.73
CA SER A 33 -2.83 1.33 11.14
C SER A 33 -4.23 0.97 11.65
N GLY A 34 -4.34 -0.14 12.39
CA GLY A 34 -5.59 -0.63 12.95
C GLY A 34 -6.46 -1.47 12.00
N LEU A 35 -6.18 -1.49 10.69
CA LEU A 35 -6.99 -2.23 9.70
C LEU A 35 -6.34 -3.51 9.20
N GLY A 36 -5.17 -3.87 9.72
CA GLY A 36 -4.41 -5.04 9.28
C GLY A 36 -5.19 -6.36 9.39
N ALA A 37 -6.14 -6.48 10.32
CA ALA A 37 -6.96 -7.69 10.48
C ALA A 37 -7.84 -8.00 9.25
N LEU A 38 -8.16 -6.99 8.42
CA LEU A 38 -8.98 -7.18 7.21
C LEU A 38 -8.33 -8.15 6.21
N ALA A 39 -6.99 -8.21 6.17
CA ALA A 39 -6.28 -9.13 5.28
C ALA A 39 -6.58 -10.60 5.57
N ALA A 40 -6.96 -10.95 6.81
CA ALA A 40 -7.34 -12.31 7.18
C ALA A 40 -8.70 -12.74 6.61
N SER A 41 -9.52 -11.79 6.16
CA SER A 41 -10.81 -12.05 5.50
C SER A 41 -10.67 -12.31 4.00
N VAL A 42 -9.45 -12.26 3.44
CA VAL A 42 -9.20 -12.62 2.04
C VAL A 42 -9.21 -14.13 1.88
N GLU A 43 -10.12 -14.64 1.08
CA GLU A 43 -10.29 -16.06 0.78
C GLU A 43 -9.31 -16.52 -0.32
N PHE A 44 -8.92 -17.80 -0.28
CA PHE A 44 -8.03 -18.44 -1.25
C PHE A 44 -6.71 -17.67 -1.47
N ALA A 45 -6.20 -17.09 -0.38
CA ALA A 45 -5.12 -16.12 -0.45
C ALA A 45 -3.76 -16.76 -0.76
N THR A 46 -3.06 -16.20 -1.75
CA THR A 46 -1.61 -16.25 -1.86
C THR A 46 -1.03 -15.13 -1.00
N ILE A 47 -0.15 -15.47 -0.06
CA ILE A 47 0.50 -14.50 0.84
C ILE A 47 1.98 -14.45 0.49
N LEU A 48 2.49 -13.25 0.22
CA LEU A 48 3.92 -12.98 0.01
C LEU A 48 4.44 -12.07 1.10
N GLN A 49 5.58 -12.42 1.67
CA GLN A 49 6.26 -11.52 2.60
C GLN A 49 6.96 -10.41 1.83
N TYR A 50 6.94 -9.18 2.33
CA TYR A 50 7.61 -8.06 1.66
C TYR A 50 9.11 -8.30 1.47
N ASN A 51 9.78 -9.02 2.38
CA ASN A 51 11.20 -9.37 2.26
C ASN A 51 11.50 -10.40 1.14
N GLU A 52 10.49 -11.11 0.63
CA GLU A 52 10.61 -12.04 -0.49
C GLU A 52 10.47 -11.31 -1.84
N ILE A 53 9.90 -10.11 -1.84
CA ILE A 53 9.69 -9.32 -3.04
C ILE A 53 10.94 -8.45 -3.28
N PRO A 54 11.62 -8.59 -4.43
CA PRO A 54 12.82 -7.81 -4.72
C PRO A 54 12.58 -6.32 -4.54
N GLU A 55 13.46 -5.67 -3.78
CA GLU A 55 13.51 -4.21 -3.62
C GLU A 55 12.27 -3.58 -2.97
N TRP A 56 11.36 -4.40 -2.45
CA TRP A 56 10.15 -3.94 -1.80
C TRP A 56 10.49 -3.35 -0.42
N PRO A 57 9.94 -2.18 -0.09
CA PRO A 57 10.25 -1.53 1.18
C PRO A 57 9.54 -2.26 2.34
N VAL A 58 10.24 -2.45 3.46
CA VAL A 58 9.75 -3.20 4.63
C VAL A 58 9.54 -2.23 5.81
N SER A 59 8.33 -2.18 6.35
CA SER A 59 8.04 -1.27 7.46
C SER A 59 8.60 -1.79 8.78
N THR A 60 9.00 -0.87 9.62
CA THR A 60 9.43 -1.10 11.00
C THR A 60 8.35 -0.73 12.02
N VAL A 61 7.21 -0.20 11.55
CA VAL A 61 6.12 0.27 12.39
C VAL A 61 5.35 -0.92 12.99
N ILE A 62 5.10 -0.85 14.30
CA ILE A 62 4.33 -1.86 15.02
C ILE A 62 2.93 -2.00 14.39
N GLY A 63 2.53 -3.24 14.10
CA GLY A 63 1.24 -3.56 13.47
C GLY A 63 1.27 -3.60 11.94
N HIS A 64 2.38 -3.23 11.30
CA HIS A 64 2.58 -3.41 9.86
C HIS A 64 3.22 -4.77 9.60
N GLN A 65 2.40 -5.79 9.36
CA GLN A 65 2.84 -7.18 9.25
C GLN A 65 3.75 -7.43 8.03
N GLY A 66 3.60 -6.63 6.97
CA GLY A 66 4.49 -6.68 5.82
C GLY A 66 4.16 -7.81 4.86
N TYR A 67 2.89 -8.00 4.56
CA TYR A 67 2.41 -9.01 3.61
C TYR A 67 1.67 -8.40 2.43
N LEU A 68 1.89 -8.97 1.25
CA LEU A 68 1.06 -8.78 0.07
C LEU A 68 0.12 -9.98 -0.02
N VAL A 69 -1.18 -9.75 0.11
CA VAL A 69 -2.21 -10.79 0.19
C VAL A 69 -3.08 -10.71 -1.06
N ILE A 70 -3.06 -11.76 -1.88
CA ILE A 70 -3.76 -11.81 -3.17
C ILE A 70 -4.80 -12.92 -3.11
N GLY A 71 -6.07 -12.61 -3.35
CA GLY A 71 -7.14 -13.60 -3.29
C GLY A 71 -8.49 -12.98 -3.55
N LYS A 72 -9.53 -13.52 -2.92
CA LYS A 72 -10.91 -13.02 -3.06
C LYS A 72 -11.40 -12.33 -1.79
N PHE A 73 -11.99 -11.16 -1.95
CA PHE A 73 -12.66 -10.43 -0.88
C PHE A 73 -14.02 -9.96 -1.38
N GLU A 74 -15.09 -10.34 -0.68
CA GLU A 74 -16.48 -10.08 -1.12
C GLU A 74 -16.74 -10.52 -2.57
N GLY A 75 -16.20 -11.69 -2.95
CA GLY A 75 -16.32 -12.26 -4.30
C GLY A 75 -15.50 -11.57 -5.40
N LYS A 76 -14.69 -10.55 -5.07
CA LYS A 76 -13.80 -9.84 -6.00
C LYS A 76 -12.35 -10.23 -5.82
N GLU A 77 -11.62 -10.35 -6.92
CA GLU A 77 -10.17 -10.58 -6.88
C GLU A 77 -9.46 -9.28 -6.49
N VAL A 78 -8.67 -9.34 -5.41
CA VAL A 78 -8.02 -8.18 -4.80
C VAL A 78 -6.55 -8.45 -4.53
N ILE A 79 -5.75 -7.38 -4.50
CA ILE A 79 -4.43 -7.36 -3.86
C ILE A 79 -4.50 -6.46 -2.64
N VAL A 80 -4.16 -6.98 -1.48
CA VAL A 80 -4.18 -6.26 -0.21
C VAL A 80 -2.76 -6.12 0.31
N MET A 81 -2.31 -4.88 0.50
CA MET A 81 -1.07 -4.54 1.20
C MET A 81 -1.36 -4.45 2.69
N GLN A 82 -0.96 -5.48 3.45
CA GLN A 82 -1.10 -5.53 4.89
C GLN A 82 0.06 -4.81 5.57
N GLY A 83 -0.07 -3.47 5.59
CA GLY A 83 0.96 -2.55 6.02
C GLY A 83 1.64 -1.86 4.84
N ARG A 84 2.27 -0.74 5.13
CA ARG A 84 3.02 0.13 4.21
C ARG A 84 4.21 0.73 4.90
N VAL A 85 5.15 1.24 4.14
CA VAL A 85 6.20 2.11 4.69
C VAL A 85 5.75 3.56 4.71
N HIS A 86 6.35 4.33 5.60
CA HIS A 86 6.09 5.76 5.72
C HIS A 86 7.35 6.56 5.46
N TYR A 87 7.14 7.79 5.00
CA TYR A 87 8.24 8.71 4.75
C TYR A 87 9.08 9.00 6.01
N TYR A 88 8.43 9.12 7.17
CA TYR A 88 9.12 9.34 8.45
C TYR A 88 10.00 8.17 8.90
N GLU A 89 9.89 6.98 8.29
CA GLU A 89 10.79 5.85 8.56
C GLU A 89 12.15 6.01 7.83
N GLY A 90 12.35 7.09 7.07
CA GLY A 90 13.59 7.40 6.36
C GLY A 90 13.63 6.95 4.90
N TYR A 91 12.51 6.43 4.37
CA TYR A 91 12.38 6.05 2.96
C TYR A 91 12.27 7.27 2.05
N SER A 92 12.84 7.21 0.83
CA SER A 92 12.54 8.21 -0.19
C SER A 92 11.08 8.12 -0.63
N ILE A 93 10.50 9.21 -1.13
CA ILE A 93 9.12 9.18 -1.68
C ILE A 93 9.01 8.14 -2.80
N ALA A 94 10.05 7.98 -3.63
CA ALA A 94 10.09 6.98 -4.68
C ALA A 94 10.00 5.54 -4.13
N GLN A 95 10.63 5.24 -2.99
CA GLN A 95 10.49 3.97 -2.30
C GLN A 95 9.08 3.80 -1.73
N VAL A 96 8.53 4.84 -1.09
CA VAL A 96 7.17 4.79 -0.50
C VAL A 96 6.11 4.47 -1.56
N VAL A 97 6.21 5.06 -2.75
CA VAL A 97 5.22 4.88 -3.83
C VAL A 97 5.54 3.73 -4.78
N LEU A 98 6.67 3.05 -4.64
CA LEU A 98 7.06 1.91 -5.50
C LEU A 98 5.96 0.83 -5.54
N PRO A 99 5.38 0.38 -4.41
CA PRO A 99 4.29 -0.60 -4.43
C PRO A 99 3.12 -0.18 -5.30
N VAL A 100 2.72 1.09 -5.28
CA VAL A 100 1.60 1.59 -6.10
C VAL A 100 1.91 1.48 -7.59
N ARG A 101 3.16 1.78 -7.99
CA ARG A 101 3.60 1.62 -9.38
C ARG A 101 3.60 0.15 -9.78
N VAL A 102 4.06 -0.75 -8.91
CA VAL A 102 4.01 -2.20 -9.16
C VAL A 102 2.57 -2.68 -9.30
N LEU A 103 1.65 -2.26 -8.41
CA LEU A 103 0.22 -2.57 -8.51
C LEU A 103 -0.37 -2.11 -9.85
N GLN A 104 -0.02 -0.92 -10.32
CA GLN A 104 -0.43 -0.45 -11.65
C GLN A 104 0.09 -1.37 -12.78
N ARG A 105 1.33 -1.86 -12.69
CA ARG A 105 1.90 -2.83 -13.66
C ARG A 105 1.30 -4.23 -13.53
N LEU A 106 0.71 -4.57 -12.40
CA LEU A 106 -0.08 -5.80 -12.20
C LEU A 106 -1.50 -5.69 -12.79
N GLY A 107 -1.92 -4.52 -13.26
CA GLY A 107 -3.24 -4.30 -13.87
C GLY A 107 -4.30 -3.78 -12.89
N ILE A 108 -3.89 -3.27 -11.72
CA ILE A 108 -4.82 -2.67 -10.76
C ILE A 108 -5.36 -1.34 -11.32
N GLU A 109 -6.68 -1.21 -11.35
CA GLU A 109 -7.40 -0.05 -11.87
C GLU A 109 -7.98 0.82 -10.74
N ILE A 110 -8.34 0.19 -9.62
CA ILE A 110 -8.93 0.86 -8.45
C ILE A 110 -7.98 0.67 -7.27
N LEU A 111 -7.56 1.79 -6.65
CA LEU A 111 -6.76 1.77 -5.44
C LEU A 111 -7.58 2.33 -4.26
N ILE A 112 -7.83 1.48 -3.27
CA ILE A 112 -8.42 1.86 -1.98
C ILE A 112 -7.29 2.08 -1.00
N VAL A 113 -7.17 3.30 -0.45
CA VAL A 113 -6.19 3.63 0.58
C VAL A 113 -6.88 3.92 1.89
N THR A 114 -6.36 3.35 2.97
CA THR A 114 -6.89 3.56 4.32
C THR A 114 -5.78 4.12 5.21
N ASN A 115 -6.11 4.90 6.23
CA ASN A 115 -5.14 5.38 7.22
C ASN A 115 -5.86 5.74 8.53
N ALA A 116 -5.07 5.91 9.59
CA ALA A 116 -5.52 6.55 10.82
C ALA A 116 -5.15 8.04 10.76
N ALA A 117 -6.08 8.90 11.17
CA ALA A 117 -5.88 10.35 11.21
C ALA A 117 -6.44 10.93 12.52
N GLY A 118 -5.78 11.96 13.04
CA GLY A 118 -6.36 12.82 14.06
C GLY A 118 -7.30 13.82 13.39
N ALA A 119 -8.55 13.87 13.80
CA ALA A 119 -9.53 14.79 13.25
C ALA A 119 -9.30 16.22 13.77
N VAL A 120 -9.23 17.19 12.86
CA VAL A 120 -9.24 18.62 13.20
C VAL A 120 -10.65 19.22 13.19
N ASN A 121 -11.59 18.56 12.50
CA ASN A 121 -13.00 18.95 12.53
C ASN A 121 -13.59 18.58 13.90
N PRO A 122 -14.07 19.55 14.70
CA PRO A 122 -14.56 19.29 16.05
C PRO A 122 -15.85 18.45 16.10
N ASN A 123 -16.51 18.25 14.96
CA ASN A 123 -17.70 17.42 14.87
C ASN A 123 -17.40 15.92 14.74
N PHE A 124 -16.14 15.54 14.51
CA PHE A 124 -15.74 14.14 14.45
C PHE A 124 -15.36 13.60 15.82
N THR A 125 -15.65 12.32 16.02
CA THR A 125 -15.33 11.56 17.22
C THR A 125 -14.46 10.35 16.86
N PRO A 126 -13.66 9.82 17.81
CA PRO A 126 -12.85 8.63 17.56
C PRO A 126 -13.71 7.44 17.08
N GLY A 127 -13.35 6.88 15.93
CA GLY A 127 -14.09 5.79 15.28
C GLY A 127 -14.91 6.22 14.06
N ASP A 128 -15.12 7.52 13.86
CA ASP A 128 -15.79 8.02 12.65
C ASP A 128 -14.99 7.70 11.39
N LEU A 129 -15.69 7.29 10.34
CA LEU A 129 -15.12 7.10 9.01
C LEU A 129 -15.22 8.39 8.20
N MET A 130 -14.07 8.92 7.80
CA MET A 130 -13.98 10.10 6.94
C MET A 130 -13.53 9.69 5.53
N LEU A 131 -14.33 10.03 4.53
CA LEU A 131 -13.91 9.93 3.13
C LEU A 131 -12.93 11.05 2.79
N ILE A 132 -11.82 10.69 2.13
CA ILE A 132 -10.87 11.66 1.59
C ILE A 132 -11.41 12.12 0.23
N THR A 133 -12.01 13.31 0.20
CA THR A 133 -12.47 13.95 -1.04
C THR A 133 -11.42 14.88 -1.65
N ASP A 134 -10.45 15.32 -0.86
CA ASP A 134 -9.31 16.14 -1.27
C ASP A 134 -8.16 16.01 -0.25
N HIS A 135 -6.96 16.48 -0.60
CA HIS A 135 -5.81 16.54 0.31
C HIS A 135 -4.91 17.77 0.07
N ILE A 136 -4.29 18.27 1.14
CA ILE A 136 -3.25 19.30 1.06
C ILE A 136 -1.89 18.62 1.19
N ASN A 137 -1.12 18.57 0.10
CA ASN A 137 0.21 17.99 0.08
C ASN A 137 1.28 19.00 0.54
N LEU A 138 1.33 19.28 1.86
CA LEU A 138 2.29 20.23 2.44
C LEU A 138 3.74 19.90 2.10
N ILE A 139 4.12 18.62 2.11
CA ILE A 139 5.49 18.18 1.78
C ILE A 139 5.85 18.55 0.33
N GLY A 140 4.94 18.31 -0.61
CA GLY A 140 5.14 18.69 -2.02
C GLY A 140 5.17 20.19 -2.26
N MET A 141 4.50 20.98 -1.41
CA MET A 141 4.40 22.44 -1.55
C MET A 141 5.55 23.18 -0.86
N ALA A 142 5.92 22.78 0.35
CA ALA A 142 6.90 23.47 1.19
C ALA A 142 8.32 22.90 1.07
N GLY A 143 8.47 21.75 0.41
CA GLY A 143 9.75 21.06 0.28
C GLY A 143 10.19 20.37 1.58
N LEU A 144 11.42 19.85 1.55
CA LEU A 144 12.05 19.16 2.68
C LEU A 144 12.87 20.15 3.52
N ASN A 145 12.20 21.17 4.06
CA ASN A 145 12.82 22.10 5.00
C ASN A 145 12.46 21.69 6.44
N PRO A 146 13.37 21.91 7.41
CA PRO A 146 12.91 22.20 8.76
C PRO A 146 12.04 23.46 8.77
#